data_AF-A0A7N0RJ57-F1
#
_entry.id   AF-A0A7N0RJ57-F1
#
_cell.length_a   1.000
_cell.length_b   1.000
_cell.length_c   1.000
_cell.angle_alpha   90.00
_cell.angle_beta   90.00
_cell.angle_gamma   90.00
#
_symmetry.space_group_name_H-M   'P 1'
#
loop_
_entity.id
_entity.type
_entity.pdbx_description
1 polymer ?
#
loop_
_entity_poly.entity_id
_entity_poly.type
_entity_poly.pdbx_seq_one_letter_code
_entity_poly.pdbx_strand_id
1 'polypeptide(L)'
;MGGGDEDEPPSKRKKSSSGELVGLSNGSSHTESVFGSLGETMARPLQSQGDEDMVGSKGVIKRVEYVRIIAKALYSLGYKKSGALLEEESGIPLHSSLINLFMEQILEGNWDESVKTLHKFGMLDENIIKSASSLILEQKYFELLDTENVMEAVKTLRTYIAPLCIDNSRLRELSSCILTSPSNGLPNGIPSLISNRKKSRSKLLEDLQKLLPATLMIPERRLENLVEQALSLQRDACRFHNSSDQEMSLYVDHHCGKDQIPSHTLQILKDHEDEVWCLQFSHNGKYLASSSKDLSAIIWQVNGHSQVSLKHKLSGHQKSVSFVAWSPNDGQLLTCGVEGTVRCWDVETGECLHVYEKAGLGLLSCGWSPNGERVFCGVTDKSIIVWDLNGKEVDVLKGKRTLLISDLEVSSDGKLIISMCRENMILLYNMETKAEEFLEETHTIVSFSLSLDDKFLLVNLCNQEMHLWNLKGDVKVVAMYEGYKRTRLLIRSCLGGLEQGFIASGSEDSQVYIWQRDSMELIEVLPGHSGAVNCVSWNPSNPHMLASASDDRTIRIWGLNAQIKKQKGSNWHGNHYCNGSTKK
;
A
#
# COMPACT_ATOMS: atom_id res chain seq x y z
N MET A 1 29.32 -40.48 45.22
CA MET A 1 29.40 -40.10 46.65
C MET A 1 28.24 -39.15 46.91
N GLY A 2 27.24 -39.60 47.70
CA GLY A 2 26.11 -38.84 48.28
C GLY A 2 25.12 -38.23 47.27
N GLY A 3 23.84 -38.59 47.17
CA GLY A 3 22.92 -39.18 48.16
C GLY A 3 21.99 -38.08 48.70
N GLY A 4 20.71 -38.12 48.33
CA GLY A 4 19.68 -37.17 48.75
C GLY A 4 18.37 -37.38 47.98
N ASP A 5 17.70 -38.50 48.24
CA ASP A 5 16.30 -38.79 47.88
C ASP A 5 15.35 -38.02 48.81
N GLU A 6 14.22 -37.53 48.29
CA GLU A 6 12.90 -37.70 48.92
C GLU A 6 11.80 -37.77 47.85
N ASP A 7 10.95 -38.79 48.01
CA ASP A 7 9.95 -39.35 47.12
C ASP A 7 8.52 -38.80 47.35
N GLU A 8 7.78 -38.65 46.24
CA GLU A 8 6.34 -38.97 45.99
C GLU A 8 5.17 -38.30 46.78
N PRO A 9 3.88 -38.33 46.30
CA PRO A 9 3.30 -39.16 45.22
C PRO A 9 2.39 -38.44 44.18
N PRO A 10 1.92 -39.19 43.14
CA PRO A 10 1.08 -38.67 42.05
C PRO A 10 -0.43 -38.79 42.35
N SER A 11 -1.22 -37.80 41.89
CA SER A 11 -2.68 -37.87 41.94
C SER A 11 -3.30 -38.42 40.64
N LYS A 12 -4.23 -39.35 40.84
CA LYS A 12 -4.77 -40.30 39.87
C LYS A 12 -5.81 -39.69 38.93
N ARG A 13 -5.74 -40.16 37.69
CA ARG A 13 -6.79 -40.26 36.67
C ARG A 13 -8.09 -40.82 37.25
N LYS A 14 -9.25 -40.17 36.97
CA LYS A 14 -10.58 -40.79 37.04
C LYS A 14 -11.27 -40.69 35.68
N LYS A 15 -11.69 -41.86 35.20
CA LYS A 15 -12.50 -42.14 34.02
C LYS A 15 -13.81 -42.73 34.55
N SER A 16 -14.96 -42.22 34.11
CA SER A 16 -16.30 -42.86 34.12
C SER A 16 -17.32 -41.78 33.74
N SER A 17 -18.40 -41.97 33.00
CA SER A 17 -18.88 -42.98 32.05
C SER A 17 -20.28 -42.49 31.62
N SER A 18 -20.62 -42.74 30.37
CA SER A 18 -21.94 -42.90 29.74
C SER A 18 -23.21 -43.00 30.61
N GLY A 19 -24.27 -42.35 30.10
CA GLY A 19 -25.71 -42.67 30.28
C GLY A 19 -26.54 -41.69 29.43
N GLU A 20 -26.83 -42.03 28.17
CA GLU A 20 -28.13 -42.57 27.66
C GLU A 20 -29.35 -41.63 27.78
N LEU A 21 -29.71 -41.05 26.62
CA LEU A 21 -31.02 -41.07 25.93
C LEU A 21 -32.33 -41.14 26.75
N VAL A 22 -33.13 -40.08 26.66
CA VAL A 22 -34.61 -40.06 26.47
C VAL A 22 -34.93 -38.65 25.90
N GLY A 23 -35.59 -38.37 24.78
CA GLY A 23 -36.51 -39.15 23.96
C GLY A 23 -37.96 -38.76 24.27
N LEU A 24 -38.45 -37.58 23.84
CA LEU A 24 -39.90 -37.31 23.78
C LEU A 24 -40.26 -36.41 22.59
N SER A 25 -40.60 -37.08 21.50
CA SER A 25 -41.62 -36.65 20.55
C SER A 25 -43.01 -36.70 21.19
N ASN A 26 -43.90 -35.79 20.83
CA ASN A 26 -45.31 -36.10 20.64
C ASN A 26 -45.97 -35.02 19.78
N GLY A 27 -46.47 -35.45 18.62
CA GLY A 27 -47.45 -34.69 17.84
C GLY A 27 -48.87 -34.96 18.33
N SER A 28 -49.80 -34.13 17.89
CA SER A 28 -51.21 -34.50 17.75
C SER A 28 -51.87 -33.70 16.63
N SER A 29 -52.40 -34.46 15.69
CA SER A 29 -53.25 -34.15 14.54
C SER A 29 -54.65 -33.62 14.93
N HIS A 30 -55.29 -32.86 14.01
CA HIS A 30 -56.71 -32.98 13.59
C HIS A 30 -56.98 -31.93 12.47
N THR A 31 -57.07 -32.33 11.19
CA THR A 31 -58.26 -32.60 10.33
C THR A 31 -59.01 -31.36 9.79
N GLU A 32 -58.90 -31.15 8.45
CA GLU A 32 -59.87 -30.69 7.40
C GLU A 32 -60.93 -29.59 7.70
N SER A 33 -61.40 -28.70 6.80
CA SER A 33 -61.19 -28.37 5.37
C SER A 33 -62.01 -27.08 5.02
N VAL A 34 -61.82 -26.53 3.79
CA VAL A 34 -62.73 -25.67 2.96
C VAL A 34 -62.49 -24.14 2.88
N PHE A 35 -61.98 -23.75 1.70
CA PHE A 35 -62.19 -22.57 0.83
C PHE A 35 -61.89 -21.12 1.28
N GLY A 36 -60.94 -20.51 0.54
CA GLY A 36 -61.18 -19.27 -0.22
C GLY A 36 -60.66 -17.94 0.34
N SER A 37 -59.56 -17.42 -0.22
CA SER A 37 -59.49 -16.08 -0.86
C SER A 37 -58.03 -15.67 -1.11
N LEU A 38 -57.76 -15.22 -2.32
CA LEU A 38 -56.52 -14.53 -2.73
C LEU A 38 -56.35 -13.21 -1.96
N GLY A 39 -55.09 -12.82 -1.73
CA GLY A 39 -54.73 -11.43 -1.44
C GLY A 39 -53.74 -11.27 -0.29
N GLU A 40 -52.50 -10.92 -0.65
CA GLU A 40 -51.56 -10.09 0.13
C GLU A 40 -51.09 -10.59 1.50
N THR A 41 -49.76 -10.73 1.65
CA THR A 41 -49.03 -10.11 2.77
C THR A 41 -47.52 -10.28 2.58
N MET A 42 -46.87 -9.18 2.20
CA MET A 42 -45.44 -8.96 2.38
C MET A 42 -45.12 -8.86 3.88
N ALA A 43 -43.88 -9.18 4.22
CA ALA A 43 -43.31 -9.30 5.56
C ALA A 43 -43.81 -8.28 6.60
N ARG A 44 -44.17 -8.77 7.79
CA ARG A 44 -44.32 -7.95 9.00
C ARG A 44 -42.94 -7.42 9.46
N PRO A 45 -42.79 -6.15 9.86
CA PRO A 45 -41.57 -5.68 10.49
C PRO A 45 -41.44 -6.23 11.91
N LEU A 46 -40.24 -6.72 12.25
CA LEU A 46 -39.81 -6.97 13.62
C LEU A 46 -39.69 -5.63 14.36
N GLN A 47 -40.44 -5.44 15.44
CA GLN A 47 -40.27 -4.31 16.36
C GLN A 47 -38.94 -4.46 17.11
N SER A 48 -37.90 -3.75 16.67
CA SER A 48 -36.72 -3.49 17.52
C SER A 48 -36.95 -2.16 18.24
N GLN A 49 -37.04 -2.20 19.57
CA GLN A 49 -36.94 -1.02 20.43
C GLN A 49 -35.52 -0.43 20.31
N GLY A 50 -35.33 0.47 19.36
CA GLY A 50 -34.20 1.37 19.25
C GLY A 50 -34.77 2.73 18.86
N ASP A 51 -34.09 3.81 19.26
CA ASP A 51 -34.44 5.19 18.88
C ASP A 51 -34.79 5.23 17.37
N GLU A 52 -36.04 5.56 17.01
CA GLU A 52 -36.56 5.41 15.62
C GLU A 52 -35.74 6.19 14.57
N ASP A 53 -34.89 7.10 15.03
CA ASP A 53 -34.03 7.98 14.26
C ASP A 53 -32.65 7.38 13.94
N MET A 54 -32.28 6.23 14.51
CA MET A 54 -30.98 5.58 14.32
C MET A 54 -31.12 4.18 13.70
N VAL A 55 -30.13 3.78 12.90
CA VAL A 55 -30.06 2.52 12.16
C VAL A 55 -28.83 1.72 12.59
N GLY A 56 -28.98 0.40 12.58
CA GLY A 56 -27.90 -0.55 12.89
C GLY A 56 -27.81 -0.93 14.36
N SER A 57 -27.20 -2.08 14.64
CA SER A 57 -27.09 -2.66 15.98
C SER A 57 -26.33 -1.79 16.99
N LYS A 58 -25.48 -0.88 16.51
CA LYS A 58 -24.71 0.07 17.34
C LYS A 58 -25.42 1.42 17.54
N GLY A 59 -26.51 1.70 16.80
CA GLY A 59 -27.28 2.94 16.93
C GLY A 59 -26.52 4.24 16.56
N VAL A 60 -25.45 4.16 15.77
CA VAL A 60 -24.62 5.33 15.41
C VAL A 60 -25.07 5.99 14.11
N ILE A 61 -25.76 5.25 13.24
CA ILE A 61 -26.09 5.69 11.89
C ILE A 61 -27.43 6.44 11.92
N LYS A 62 -27.45 7.72 11.58
CA LYS A 62 -28.72 8.46 11.49
C LYS A 62 -29.56 7.95 10.31
N ARG A 63 -30.83 7.64 10.58
CA ARG A 63 -31.79 7.13 9.59
C ARG A 63 -31.94 8.05 8.38
N VAL A 64 -32.05 9.36 8.61
CA VAL A 64 -32.21 10.35 7.54
C VAL A 64 -31.02 10.36 6.58
N GLU A 65 -29.80 10.36 7.11
CA GLU A 65 -28.57 10.37 6.30
C GLU A 65 -28.42 9.05 5.54
N TYR A 66 -28.73 7.92 6.18
CA TYR A 66 -28.64 6.59 5.59
C TYR A 66 -29.60 6.41 4.41
N VAL A 67 -30.87 6.78 4.58
CA VAL A 67 -31.89 6.66 3.51
C VAL A 67 -31.55 7.55 2.33
N ARG A 68 -31.11 8.80 2.54
CA ARG A 68 -30.76 9.69 1.44
C ARG A 68 -29.57 9.19 0.62
N ILE A 69 -28.57 8.58 1.27
CA ILE A 69 -27.42 7.99 0.57
C ILE A 69 -27.87 6.80 -0.31
N ILE A 70 -28.76 5.94 0.19
CA ILE A 70 -29.33 4.83 -0.60
C ILE A 70 -30.13 5.37 -1.78
N ALA A 71 -31.00 6.36 -1.56
CA ALA A 71 -31.78 6.99 -2.63
C ALA A 71 -30.85 7.55 -3.72
N LYS A 72 -29.79 8.28 -3.34
CA LYS A 72 -28.79 8.81 -4.27
C LYS A 72 -28.12 7.70 -5.09
N ALA A 73 -27.74 6.59 -4.45
CA ALA A 73 -27.13 5.45 -5.12
C ALA A 73 -28.10 4.76 -6.11
N LEU A 74 -29.39 4.63 -5.75
CA LEU A 74 -30.41 4.12 -6.68
C LEU A 74 -30.52 4.99 -7.93
N TYR A 75 -30.52 6.33 -7.77
CA TYR A 75 -30.53 7.24 -8.91
C TYR A 75 -29.25 7.16 -9.75
N SER A 76 -28.06 7.06 -9.14
CA SER A 76 -26.80 6.96 -9.87
C SER A 76 -26.70 5.66 -10.68
N LEU A 77 -27.26 4.56 -10.18
CA LEU A 77 -27.37 3.28 -10.88
C LEU A 77 -28.50 3.24 -11.93
N GLY A 78 -29.32 4.28 -12.02
CA GLY A 78 -30.40 4.39 -13.01
C GLY A 78 -31.77 3.86 -12.56
N TYR A 79 -31.91 3.43 -11.30
CA TYR A 79 -33.16 2.93 -10.72
C TYR A 79 -34.10 4.06 -10.28
N LYS A 80 -34.50 4.92 -11.21
CA LYS A 80 -35.31 6.12 -10.94
C LYS A 80 -36.64 5.82 -10.25
N LYS A 81 -37.34 4.75 -10.68
CA LYS A 81 -38.64 4.35 -10.10
C LYS A 81 -38.49 3.90 -8.65
N SER A 82 -37.46 3.11 -8.36
CA SER A 82 -37.17 2.62 -7.02
C SER A 82 -36.73 3.74 -6.08
N GLY A 83 -35.94 4.70 -6.58
CA GLY A 83 -35.56 5.89 -5.81
C GLY A 83 -36.78 6.72 -5.40
N ALA A 84 -37.69 7.01 -6.34
CA ALA A 84 -38.91 7.77 -6.06
C ALA A 84 -39.84 7.05 -5.05
N LEU A 85 -40.01 5.74 -5.21
CA LEU A 85 -40.81 4.93 -4.28
C LEU A 85 -40.19 4.92 -2.87
N LEU A 86 -38.86 4.82 -2.76
CA LEU A 86 -38.16 4.88 -1.47
C LEU A 86 -38.37 6.23 -0.77
N GLU A 87 -38.31 7.34 -1.52
CA GLU A 87 -38.57 8.67 -0.96
C GLU A 87 -40.01 8.79 -0.43
N GLU A 88 -40.99 8.24 -1.14
CA GLU A 88 -42.40 8.22 -0.75
C GLU A 88 -42.64 7.34 0.49
N GLU A 89 -42.13 6.11 0.49
CA GLU A 89 -42.30 5.15 1.59
C GLU A 89 -41.59 5.58 2.87
N SER A 90 -40.40 6.18 2.74
CA SER A 90 -39.61 6.62 3.90
C SER A 90 -40.03 8.00 4.42
N GLY A 91 -40.75 8.79 3.63
CA GLY A 91 -41.05 10.20 3.92
C GLY A 91 -39.81 11.11 3.91
N ILE A 92 -38.65 10.62 3.46
CA ILE A 92 -37.38 11.34 3.46
C ILE A 92 -37.03 11.71 2.02
N PRO A 93 -37.24 12.97 1.59
CA PRO A 93 -36.86 13.38 0.25
C PRO A 93 -35.34 13.47 0.13
N LEU A 94 -34.81 13.15 -1.06
CA LEU A 94 -33.37 13.21 -1.34
C LEU A 94 -32.86 14.66 -1.24
N HIS A 95 -33.59 15.59 -1.84
CA HIS A 95 -33.33 17.02 -1.79
C HIS A 95 -34.63 17.78 -1.52
N SER A 96 -34.54 18.95 -0.92
CA SER A 96 -35.71 19.83 -0.80
C SER A 96 -36.16 20.33 -2.17
N SER A 97 -37.43 20.74 -2.29
CA SER A 97 -37.96 21.33 -3.53
C SER A 97 -37.15 22.53 -4.02
N LEU A 98 -36.62 23.34 -3.10
CA LEU A 98 -35.72 24.46 -3.42
C LEU A 98 -34.40 24.02 -4.04
N ILE A 99 -33.81 22.91 -3.58
CA ILE A 99 -32.54 22.38 -4.10
C ILE A 99 -32.77 21.73 -5.46
N ASN A 100 -33.87 21.00 -5.65
CA ASN A 100 -34.24 20.47 -6.97
C ASN A 100 -34.41 21.59 -8.00
N LEU A 101 -35.12 22.66 -7.64
CA LEU A 101 -35.28 23.85 -8.49
C LEU A 101 -33.92 24.48 -8.83
N PHE A 102 -33.03 24.60 -7.85
CA PHE A 102 -31.68 25.15 -8.07
C PHE A 102 -30.85 24.29 -9.04
N MET A 103 -30.87 22.96 -8.90
CA MET A 103 -30.17 22.06 -9.80
C MET A 103 -30.73 22.13 -11.23
N GLU A 104 -32.05 22.19 -11.38
CA GLU A 104 -32.72 22.37 -12.66
C GLU A 104 -32.33 23.69 -13.33
N GLN A 105 -32.34 24.80 -12.58
CA GLN A 105 -31.92 26.12 -13.06
C GLN A 105 -30.47 26.10 -13.58
N ILE A 106 -29.55 25.40 -12.91
CA ILE A 106 -28.15 25.26 -13.39
C ILE A 106 -28.08 24.46 -14.69
N LEU A 107 -28.82 23.36 -14.80
CA LEU A 107 -28.80 22.51 -15.99
C LEU A 107 -29.44 23.20 -17.19
N GLU A 108 -30.51 23.95 -16.97
CA GLU A 108 -31.20 24.75 -18.00
C GLU A 108 -30.44 26.02 -18.40
N GLY A 109 -29.54 26.52 -17.55
CA GLY A 109 -28.75 27.73 -17.79
C GLY A 109 -29.43 29.02 -17.32
N ASN A 110 -30.35 28.91 -16.37
CA ASN A 110 -31.06 30.02 -15.74
C ASN A 110 -30.22 30.64 -14.62
N TRP A 111 -29.09 31.25 -15.01
CA TRP A 111 -28.03 31.67 -14.09
C TRP A 111 -28.46 32.70 -13.02
N ASP A 112 -29.17 33.76 -13.41
CA ASP A 112 -29.55 34.82 -12.47
C ASP A 112 -30.56 34.33 -11.43
N GLU A 113 -31.47 33.44 -11.83
CA GLU A 113 -32.42 32.80 -10.91
C GLU A 113 -31.70 31.78 -10.00
N SER A 114 -30.72 31.04 -10.51
CA SER A 114 -29.93 30.11 -9.68
C SER A 114 -29.20 30.82 -8.54
N VAL A 115 -28.63 32.00 -8.78
CA VAL A 115 -27.98 32.82 -7.74
C VAL A 115 -29.02 33.32 -6.72
N LYS A 116 -30.19 33.78 -7.16
CA LYS A 116 -31.28 34.17 -6.23
C LYS A 116 -31.75 33.00 -5.38
N THR A 117 -31.85 31.80 -5.95
CA THR A 117 -32.24 30.59 -5.22
C THR A 117 -31.18 30.18 -4.22
N LEU A 118 -29.89 30.29 -4.57
CA LEU A 118 -28.77 30.04 -3.65
C LEU A 118 -28.85 30.92 -2.40
N HIS A 119 -29.18 32.21 -2.55
CA HIS A 119 -29.36 33.13 -1.41
C HIS A 119 -30.56 32.80 -0.51
N LYS A 120 -31.49 31.95 -0.97
CA LYS A 120 -32.64 31.48 -0.16
C LYS A 120 -32.30 30.23 0.67
N PHE A 121 -31.15 29.61 0.47
CA PHE A 121 -30.68 28.54 1.34
C PHE A 121 -30.26 29.15 2.69
N GLY A 122 -31.16 29.08 3.68
CA GLY A 122 -30.83 29.49 5.04
C GLY A 122 -29.67 28.66 5.60
N MET A 123 -28.84 29.28 6.44
CA MET A 123 -27.71 28.65 7.17
C MET A 123 -26.40 28.45 6.40
N LEU A 124 -26.21 29.07 5.23
CA LEU A 124 -24.91 29.07 4.53
C LEU A 124 -24.02 30.23 4.98
N ASP A 125 -22.73 29.95 5.17
CA ASP A 125 -21.70 30.98 5.37
C ASP A 125 -21.67 31.92 4.15
N GLU A 126 -21.60 33.22 4.41
CA GLU A 126 -21.54 34.27 3.39
C GLU A 126 -20.37 34.04 2.41
N ASN A 127 -19.27 33.46 2.90
CA ASN A 127 -18.13 33.10 2.06
C ASN A 127 -18.46 31.97 1.07
N ILE A 128 -19.16 30.92 1.53
CA ILE A 128 -19.59 29.81 0.67
C ILE A 128 -20.55 30.31 -0.41
N ILE A 129 -21.48 31.19 -0.04
CA ILE A 129 -22.41 31.81 -0.99
C ILE A 129 -21.65 32.64 -2.03
N LYS A 130 -20.67 33.45 -1.62
CA LYS A 130 -19.83 34.25 -2.54
C LYS A 130 -19.06 33.36 -3.51
N SER A 131 -18.42 32.30 -3.01
CA SER A 131 -17.67 31.35 -3.83
C SER A 131 -18.55 30.59 -4.81
N ALA A 132 -19.70 30.06 -4.36
CA ALA A 132 -20.66 29.35 -5.20
C ALA A 132 -21.28 30.28 -6.26
N SER A 133 -21.68 31.49 -5.87
CA SER A 133 -22.15 32.52 -6.82
C SER A 133 -21.09 32.88 -7.85
N SER A 134 -19.83 33.02 -7.44
CA SER A 134 -18.72 33.31 -8.36
C SER A 134 -18.55 32.20 -9.40
N LEU A 135 -18.61 30.92 -8.99
CA LEU A 135 -18.50 29.80 -9.94
C LEU A 135 -19.64 29.77 -10.96
N ILE A 136 -20.87 30.03 -10.50
CA ILE A 136 -22.06 30.10 -11.37
C ILE A 136 -21.91 31.25 -12.38
N LEU A 137 -21.48 32.42 -11.91
CA LEU A 137 -21.31 33.61 -12.74
C LEU A 137 -20.11 33.49 -13.70
N GLU A 138 -19.03 32.82 -13.30
CA GLU A 138 -17.93 32.46 -14.19
C GLU A 138 -18.42 31.57 -15.33
N GLN A 139 -19.24 30.56 -15.04
CA GLN A 139 -19.82 29.71 -16.09
C GLN A 139 -20.76 30.51 -17.02
N LYS A 140 -21.62 31.38 -16.46
CA LYS A 140 -22.44 32.32 -17.25
C LYS A 140 -21.59 33.17 -18.19
N TYR A 141 -20.48 33.70 -17.69
CA TYR A 141 -19.55 34.52 -18.46
C TYR A 141 -18.93 33.76 -19.64
N PHE A 142 -18.46 32.54 -19.43
CA PHE A 142 -17.92 31.71 -20.50
C PHE A 142 -18.98 31.34 -21.55
N GLU A 143 -20.21 30.99 -21.14
CA GLU A 143 -21.30 30.72 -22.08
C GLU A 143 -21.69 31.96 -22.90
N LEU A 144 -21.66 33.15 -22.31
CA LEU A 144 -21.90 34.41 -23.03
C LEU A 144 -20.78 34.73 -24.03
N LEU A 145 -19.52 34.46 -23.70
CA LEU A 145 -18.39 34.61 -24.63
C LEU A 145 -18.49 33.64 -25.82
N ASP A 146 -18.92 32.39 -25.59
CA ASP A 146 -19.15 31.40 -26.64
C ASP A 146 -20.27 31.81 -27.61
N THR A 147 -21.29 32.51 -27.11
CA THR A 147 -22.41 33.04 -27.92
C THR A 147 -22.13 34.41 -28.57
N GLU A 148 -20.87 34.88 -28.53
CA GLU A 148 -20.41 36.17 -29.03
C GLU A 148 -21.08 37.42 -28.41
N ASN A 149 -21.78 37.26 -27.27
CA ASN A 149 -22.41 38.39 -26.57
C ASN A 149 -21.43 39.06 -25.59
N VAL A 150 -20.41 39.72 -26.15
CA VAL A 150 -19.30 40.34 -25.39
C VAL A 150 -19.78 41.44 -24.46
N MET A 151 -20.82 42.20 -24.83
CA MET A 151 -21.34 43.30 -24.01
C MET A 151 -21.95 42.81 -22.70
N GLU A 152 -22.80 41.78 -22.74
CA GLU A 152 -23.38 41.20 -21.52
C GLU A 152 -22.34 40.39 -20.73
N ALA A 153 -21.33 39.80 -21.39
CA ALA A 153 -20.21 39.16 -20.71
C ALA A 153 -19.38 40.17 -19.89
N VAL A 154 -18.99 41.31 -20.49
CA VAL A 154 -18.25 42.38 -19.81
C VAL A 154 -19.06 42.98 -18.66
N LYS A 155 -20.36 43.18 -18.86
CA LYS A 155 -21.27 43.62 -17.80
C LYS A 155 -21.27 42.62 -16.65
N THR A 156 -21.45 41.33 -16.94
CA THR A 156 -21.45 40.27 -15.92
C THR A 156 -20.15 40.24 -15.11
N LEU A 157 -19.00 40.39 -15.78
CA LEU A 157 -17.68 40.45 -15.15
C LEU A 157 -17.54 41.67 -14.22
N ARG A 158 -17.97 42.86 -14.67
CA ARG A 158 -17.82 44.11 -13.91
C ARG A 158 -18.81 44.24 -12.75
N THR A 159 -20.06 43.81 -12.94
CA THR A 159 -21.14 44.07 -11.98
C THR A 159 -21.33 42.94 -10.98
N TYR A 160 -21.07 41.69 -11.37
CA TYR A 160 -21.40 40.54 -10.53
C TYR A 160 -20.16 39.74 -10.10
N ILE A 161 -19.16 39.54 -10.96
CA ILE A 161 -17.94 38.78 -10.60
C ILE A 161 -16.95 39.63 -9.80
N ALA A 162 -16.66 40.85 -10.23
CA ALA A 162 -15.67 41.73 -9.58
C ALA A 162 -15.94 42.00 -8.08
N PRO A 163 -17.20 42.16 -7.61
CA PRO A 163 -17.48 42.33 -6.18
C PRO A 163 -17.36 41.04 -5.35
N LEU A 164 -17.40 39.87 -5.98
CA LEU A 164 -17.37 38.56 -5.33
C LEU A 164 -15.97 37.94 -5.31
N CYS A 165 -15.07 38.36 -6.21
CA CYS A 165 -13.70 37.87 -6.27
C CYS A 165 -12.84 38.45 -5.15
N ILE A 166 -12.33 37.57 -4.28
CA ILE A 166 -11.32 37.90 -3.26
C ILE A 166 -9.91 37.98 -3.90
N ASP A 167 -9.68 37.28 -5.02
CA ASP A 167 -8.38 37.19 -5.70
C ASP A 167 -8.33 37.98 -7.02
N ASN A 168 -7.44 38.98 -7.07
CA ASN A 168 -7.22 39.84 -8.24
C ASN A 168 -6.52 39.13 -9.41
N SER A 169 -5.87 37.98 -9.18
CA SER A 169 -5.20 37.21 -10.23
C SER A 169 -6.22 36.62 -11.20
N ARG A 170 -7.29 36.02 -10.66
CA ARG A 170 -8.37 35.37 -11.41
C ARG A 170 -9.15 36.35 -12.27
N LEU A 171 -9.39 37.56 -11.77
CA LEU A 171 -10.07 38.61 -12.53
C LEU A 171 -9.24 39.10 -13.74
N ARG A 172 -7.91 39.09 -13.63
CA ARG A 172 -7.00 39.38 -14.76
C ARG A 172 -7.01 38.26 -15.80
N GLU A 173 -7.09 37.00 -15.36
CA GLU A 173 -7.25 35.86 -16.27
C GLU A 173 -8.58 35.95 -17.03
N LEU A 174 -9.69 36.18 -16.33
CA LEU A 174 -11.02 36.31 -16.94
C LEU A 174 -11.07 37.48 -17.93
N SER A 175 -10.48 38.63 -17.60
CA SER A 175 -10.44 39.79 -18.52
C SER A 175 -9.57 39.54 -19.76
N SER A 176 -8.50 38.76 -19.63
CA SER A 176 -7.66 38.33 -20.77
C SER A 176 -8.39 37.42 -21.76
N CYS A 177 -9.44 36.72 -21.31
CA CYS A 177 -10.25 35.87 -22.16
C CYS A 177 -11.08 36.66 -23.19
N ILE A 178 -11.47 37.91 -22.89
CA ILE A 178 -12.15 38.80 -23.86
C ILE A 178 -11.22 39.18 -25.02
N LEU A 179 -9.92 39.32 -24.75
CA LEU A 179 -8.92 39.71 -25.75
C LEU A 179 -8.56 38.56 -26.71
N THR A 180 -8.87 37.32 -26.33
CA THR A 180 -8.51 36.08 -27.04
C THR A 180 -9.74 35.34 -27.60
N SER A 181 -10.83 36.07 -27.87
CA SER A 181 -12.01 35.54 -28.56
C SER A 181 -11.72 35.25 -30.05
N PRO A 182 -12.33 34.20 -30.64
CA PRO A 182 -11.97 33.69 -31.97
C PRO A 182 -12.15 34.68 -33.14
N SER A 183 -12.89 35.77 -32.93
CA SER A 183 -13.08 36.84 -33.93
C SER A 183 -11.86 37.79 -34.08
N ASN A 184 -10.94 37.81 -33.10
CA ASN A 184 -9.74 38.63 -33.17
C ASN A 184 -8.55 37.76 -33.54
N GLY A 185 -8.31 37.62 -34.85
CA GLY A 185 -7.21 36.84 -35.40
C GLY A 185 -5.85 37.28 -34.83
N LEU A 186 -5.32 36.49 -33.90
CA LEU A 186 -3.89 36.45 -33.58
C LEU A 186 -3.40 35.00 -33.62
N PRO A 187 -2.18 34.73 -34.13
CA PRO A 187 -1.68 33.38 -34.31
C PRO A 187 -1.11 32.81 -33.01
N ASN A 188 -1.42 31.54 -32.76
CA ASN A 188 -0.62 30.53 -32.06
C ASN A 188 0.44 31.02 -31.06
N GLY A 189 0.01 31.23 -29.81
CA GLY A 189 0.91 31.41 -28.68
C GLY A 189 0.14 31.42 -27.37
N ILE A 190 0.03 30.24 -26.74
CA ILE A 190 -0.35 29.88 -25.36
C ILE A 190 -1.42 28.76 -25.38
N PRO A 191 -1.01 27.49 -25.58
CA PRO A 191 -1.93 26.35 -25.58
C PRO A 191 -2.49 25.98 -24.20
N SER A 192 -1.85 26.40 -23.10
CA SER A 192 -2.17 25.92 -21.74
C SER A 192 -3.38 26.61 -21.09
N LEU A 193 -3.70 27.86 -21.43
CA LEU A 193 -4.79 28.65 -20.82
C LEU A 193 -6.17 28.45 -21.50
N ILE A 194 -6.22 27.78 -22.65
CA ILE A 194 -7.43 27.65 -23.48
C ILE A 194 -8.19 26.33 -23.18
N SER A 195 -7.52 25.32 -22.64
CA SER A 195 -8.05 23.96 -22.49
C SER A 195 -9.20 23.80 -21.46
N ASN A 196 -9.44 24.81 -20.62
CA ASN A 196 -10.43 24.76 -19.52
C ASN A 196 -11.57 25.78 -19.64
N ARG A 197 -11.80 26.37 -20.83
CA ARG A 197 -12.77 27.47 -21.00
C ARG A 197 -14.25 27.09 -20.79
N LYS A 198 -14.63 25.82 -20.95
CA LYS A 198 -16.02 25.39 -20.83
C LYS A 198 -16.13 24.12 -20.01
N LYS A 199 -16.55 24.26 -18.75
CA LYS A 199 -17.03 23.12 -17.97
C LYS A 199 -18.45 22.79 -18.46
N SER A 200 -18.80 21.51 -18.56
CA SER A 200 -20.21 21.15 -18.76
C SER A 200 -21.02 21.61 -17.56
N ARG A 201 -22.31 21.91 -17.75
CA ARG A 201 -23.20 22.29 -16.63
C ARG A 201 -23.27 21.21 -15.55
N SER A 202 -23.10 19.93 -15.93
CA SER A 202 -22.92 18.82 -14.98
C SER A 202 -21.63 18.93 -14.15
N LYS A 203 -20.50 19.30 -14.78
CA LYS A 203 -19.22 19.53 -14.10
C LYS A 203 -19.28 20.71 -13.13
N LEU A 204 -20.00 21.78 -13.49
CA LEU A 204 -20.27 22.89 -12.56
C LEU A 204 -21.06 22.40 -11.34
N LEU A 205 -22.05 21.53 -11.55
CA LEU A 205 -22.83 20.95 -10.46
C LEU A 205 -21.96 20.09 -9.53
N GLU A 206 -21.04 19.28 -10.06
CA GLU A 206 -20.05 18.53 -9.27
C GLU A 206 -19.15 19.46 -8.44
N ASP A 207 -18.70 20.58 -9.01
CA ASP A 207 -17.85 21.55 -8.30
C ASP A 207 -18.63 22.29 -7.21
N LEU A 208 -19.91 22.63 -7.45
CA LEU A 208 -20.79 23.21 -6.44
C LEU A 208 -21.10 22.23 -5.31
N GLN A 209 -21.27 20.94 -5.59
CA GLN A 209 -21.46 19.90 -4.58
C GLN A 209 -20.27 19.76 -3.62
N LYS A 210 -19.04 20.07 -4.07
CA LYS A 210 -17.85 20.06 -3.21
C LYS A 210 -17.80 21.26 -2.26
N LEU A 211 -18.40 22.39 -2.65
CA LEU A 211 -18.41 23.63 -1.85
C LEU A 211 -19.58 23.70 -0.90
N LEU A 212 -20.74 23.18 -1.29
CA LEU A 212 -21.95 23.22 -0.48
C LEU A 212 -21.91 22.17 0.63
N PRO A 213 -22.48 22.45 1.82
CA PRO A 213 -22.57 21.47 2.89
C PRO A 213 -23.27 20.17 2.47
N ALA A 214 -22.73 19.04 2.93
CA ALA A 214 -23.26 17.70 2.61
C ALA A 214 -24.70 17.46 3.09
N THR A 215 -25.19 18.29 4.02
CA THR A 215 -26.59 18.29 4.48
C THR A 215 -27.57 18.80 3.42
N LEU A 216 -27.10 19.66 2.50
CA LEU A 216 -27.88 20.20 1.38
C LEU A 216 -27.70 19.35 0.13
N MET A 217 -26.46 19.01 -0.22
CA MET A 217 -26.15 18.22 -1.40
C MET A 217 -25.17 17.10 -1.06
N ILE A 218 -25.60 15.85 -1.26
CA ILE A 218 -24.74 14.70 -1.00
C ILE A 218 -23.67 14.62 -2.10
N PRO A 219 -22.38 14.49 -1.75
CA PRO A 219 -21.30 14.33 -2.72
C PRO A 219 -21.56 13.14 -3.65
N GLU A 220 -21.11 13.25 -4.90
CA GLU A 220 -21.19 12.11 -5.82
C GLU A 220 -20.44 10.89 -5.29
N ARG A 221 -21.02 9.72 -5.58
CA ARG A 221 -20.46 8.42 -5.22
C ARG A 221 -20.17 8.22 -3.72
N ARG A 222 -20.94 8.89 -2.85
CA ARG A 222 -20.70 8.86 -1.41
C ARG A 222 -20.85 7.45 -0.82
N LEU A 223 -21.81 6.66 -1.28
CA LEU A 223 -22.00 5.29 -0.79
C LEU A 223 -20.81 4.42 -1.19
N GLU A 224 -20.38 4.52 -2.45
CA GLU A 224 -19.23 3.83 -3.01
C GLU A 224 -17.96 4.15 -2.21
N ASN A 225 -17.69 5.43 -1.93
CA ASN A 225 -16.55 5.84 -1.12
C ASN A 225 -16.61 5.29 0.32
N LEU A 226 -17.79 5.24 0.94
CA LEU A 226 -17.96 4.67 2.29
C LEU A 226 -17.75 3.16 2.29
N VAL A 227 -18.21 2.48 1.24
CA VAL A 227 -18.01 1.04 1.04
C VAL A 227 -16.54 0.72 0.79
N GLU A 228 -15.85 1.50 -0.05
CA GLU A 228 -14.41 1.39 -0.30
C GLU A 228 -13.60 1.65 0.98
N GLN A 229 -13.99 2.63 1.80
CA GLN A 229 -13.39 2.87 3.12
C GLN A 229 -13.58 1.67 4.05
N ALA A 230 -14.78 1.07 4.08
CA ALA A 230 -15.05 -0.11 4.89
C ALA A 230 -14.20 -1.30 4.42
N LEU A 231 -14.07 -1.51 3.11
CA LEU A 231 -13.21 -2.54 2.53
C LEU A 231 -11.73 -2.30 2.85
N SER A 232 -11.23 -1.07 2.74
CA SER A 232 -9.87 -0.71 3.14
C SER A 232 -9.63 -1.00 4.62
N LEU A 233 -10.58 -0.65 5.49
CA LEU A 233 -10.47 -0.96 6.92
C LEU A 233 -10.43 -2.47 7.19
N GLN A 234 -11.24 -3.26 6.49
CA GLN A 234 -11.21 -4.72 6.62
C GLN A 234 -9.89 -5.31 6.13
N ARG A 235 -9.36 -4.79 5.01
CA ARG A 235 -8.05 -5.16 4.47
C ARG A 235 -6.92 -4.87 5.46
N ASP A 236 -6.88 -3.64 5.97
CA ASP A 236 -5.81 -3.20 6.89
C ASP A 236 -5.90 -3.93 8.24
N ALA A 237 -7.11 -4.33 8.66
CA ALA A 237 -7.31 -5.17 9.84
C ALA A 237 -7.02 -6.68 9.60
N CYS A 238 -6.86 -7.12 8.34
CA CYS A 238 -6.68 -8.52 8.03
C CYS A 238 -5.23 -8.97 8.26
N ARG A 239 -5.03 -9.76 9.32
CA ARG A 239 -3.72 -10.26 9.80
C ARG A 239 -2.84 -10.94 8.75
N PHE A 240 -3.43 -11.68 7.81
CA PHE A 240 -2.70 -12.50 6.84
C PHE A 240 -2.88 -11.97 5.40
N HIS A 241 -3.26 -10.71 5.25
CA HIS A 241 -3.51 -10.15 3.93
C HIS A 241 -2.21 -10.05 3.12
N ASN A 242 -2.07 -10.92 2.12
CA ASN A 242 -0.90 -11.00 1.26
C ASN A 242 -1.28 -11.34 -0.19
N SER A 243 -2.53 -11.04 -0.56
CA SER A 243 -3.18 -11.44 -1.82
C SER A 243 -3.89 -10.22 -2.41
N SER A 244 -4.19 -10.21 -3.70
CA SER A 244 -4.83 -9.05 -4.34
C SER A 244 -6.21 -8.72 -3.77
N ASP A 245 -6.53 -7.42 -3.70
CA ASP A 245 -7.83 -6.90 -3.23
C ASP A 245 -9.06 -7.38 -4.03
N GLN A 246 -8.85 -7.97 -5.22
CA GLN A 246 -9.93 -8.51 -6.06
C GLN A 246 -10.72 -9.65 -5.40
N GLU A 247 -10.15 -10.32 -4.39
CA GLU A 247 -10.83 -11.41 -3.68
C GLU A 247 -11.76 -10.91 -2.56
N MET A 248 -11.74 -9.61 -2.24
CA MET A 248 -12.59 -9.05 -1.19
C MET A 248 -14.06 -9.02 -1.62
N SER A 249 -14.94 -9.37 -0.68
CA SER A 249 -16.37 -9.44 -0.91
C SER A 249 -17.11 -8.35 -0.14
N LEU A 250 -18.18 -7.82 -0.72
CA LEU A 250 -19.14 -6.99 0.02
C LEU A 250 -20.13 -7.82 0.85
N TYR A 251 -20.22 -9.12 0.60
CA TYR A 251 -21.20 -10.01 1.24
C TYR A 251 -20.71 -10.62 2.56
N VAL A 252 -19.39 -10.68 2.76
CA VAL A 252 -18.74 -11.31 3.90
C VAL A 252 -17.51 -10.50 4.26
N ASP A 253 -17.25 -10.32 5.56
CA ASP A 253 -16.06 -9.63 6.04
C ASP A 253 -14.79 -10.34 5.55
N HIS A 254 -13.84 -9.54 5.07
CA HIS A 254 -12.59 -10.05 4.51
C HIS A 254 -11.72 -10.69 5.58
N HIS A 255 -11.28 -11.92 5.30
CA HIS A 255 -10.35 -12.65 6.14
C HIS A 255 -9.47 -13.57 5.29
N CYS A 256 -8.18 -13.28 5.24
CA CYS A 256 -7.19 -14.17 4.64
C CYS A 256 -6.77 -15.25 5.64
N GLY A 257 -6.46 -16.44 5.14
CA GLY A 257 -5.87 -17.50 5.94
C GLY A 257 -4.34 -17.44 5.96
N LYS A 258 -3.75 -18.16 6.93
CA LYS A 258 -2.30 -18.35 7.05
C LYS A 258 -1.67 -18.99 5.81
N ASP A 259 -2.48 -19.63 4.97
CA ASP A 259 -2.10 -20.23 3.69
C ASP A 259 -1.64 -19.22 2.62
N GLN A 260 -1.78 -17.91 2.87
CA GLN A 260 -1.26 -16.83 2.02
C GLN A 260 0.16 -16.38 2.39
N ILE A 261 0.72 -16.91 3.48
CA ILE A 261 2.07 -16.60 3.95
C ILE A 261 3.05 -17.67 3.46
N PRO A 262 4.22 -17.30 2.92
CA PRO A 262 5.28 -18.25 2.59
C PRO A 262 5.64 -19.08 3.81
N SER A 263 5.41 -20.38 3.75
CA SER A 263 5.55 -21.28 4.90
C SER A 263 6.25 -22.58 4.58
N HIS A 264 6.40 -22.93 3.29
CA HIS A 264 7.00 -24.18 2.87
C HIS A 264 8.23 -23.94 1.99
N THR A 265 9.30 -24.70 2.22
CA THR A 265 10.46 -24.70 1.32
C THR A 265 10.06 -25.34 -0.01
N LEU A 266 10.00 -24.55 -1.08
CA LEU A 266 9.73 -25.01 -2.44
C LEU A 266 10.99 -25.58 -3.12
N GLN A 267 12.14 -24.97 -2.83
CA GLN A 267 13.41 -25.34 -3.45
C GLN A 267 14.58 -25.07 -2.50
N ILE A 268 15.63 -25.88 -2.60
CA ILE A 268 16.92 -25.70 -1.91
C ILE A 268 18.00 -25.59 -2.98
N LEU A 269 18.69 -24.46 -3.03
CA LEU A 269 19.81 -24.19 -3.93
C LEU A 269 21.12 -24.48 -3.20
N LYS A 270 22.06 -25.15 -3.86
CA LYS A 270 23.29 -25.69 -3.24
C LYS A 270 24.55 -25.45 -4.08
N ASP A 271 24.52 -24.45 -4.94
CA ASP A 271 25.60 -24.20 -5.91
C ASP A 271 26.77 -23.39 -5.31
N HIS A 272 26.60 -22.85 -4.10
CA HIS A 272 27.68 -22.25 -3.32
C HIS A 272 28.49 -23.33 -2.58
N GLU A 273 29.80 -23.13 -2.51
CA GLU A 273 30.74 -24.09 -1.90
C GLU A 273 30.98 -23.82 -0.40
N ASP A 274 30.59 -22.63 0.07
CA ASP A 274 30.75 -22.18 1.46
C ASP A 274 29.58 -21.26 1.89
N GLU A 275 29.62 -20.77 3.14
CA GLU A 275 28.59 -19.94 3.79
C GLU A 275 28.02 -18.85 2.86
N VAL A 276 26.70 -18.70 2.81
CA VAL A 276 26.03 -17.65 2.03
C VAL A 276 25.65 -16.50 2.95
N TRP A 277 26.20 -15.31 2.69
CA TRP A 277 26.13 -14.17 3.61
C TRP A 277 25.13 -13.07 3.20
N CYS A 278 24.85 -12.93 1.91
CA CYS A 278 23.89 -11.93 1.41
C CYS A 278 23.06 -12.49 0.25
N LEU A 279 21.83 -11.97 0.14
CA LEU A 279 20.79 -12.40 -0.77
C LEU A 279 19.91 -11.18 -1.08
N GLN A 280 19.65 -10.91 -2.35
CA GLN A 280 18.73 -9.83 -2.74
C GLN A 280 17.99 -10.17 -4.04
N PHE A 281 16.66 -10.09 -4.03
CA PHE A 281 15.88 -10.08 -5.27
C PHE A 281 16.09 -8.77 -6.05
N SER A 282 16.07 -8.86 -7.37
CA SER A 282 16.03 -7.68 -8.24
C SER A 282 14.71 -6.91 -8.06
N HIS A 283 14.67 -5.64 -8.44
CA HIS A 283 13.49 -4.78 -8.25
C HIS A 283 12.27 -5.30 -9.03
N ASN A 284 12.50 -5.87 -10.22
CA ASN A 284 11.47 -6.54 -11.03
C ASN A 284 11.11 -7.96 -10.54
N GLY A 285 11.85 -8.51 -9.56
CA GLY A 285 11.68 -9.84 -8.99
C GLY A 285 11.97 -11.02 -9.93
N LYS A 286 12.56 -10.77 -11.12
CA LYS A 286 12.93 -11.80 -12.10
C LYS A 286 14.27 -12.45 -11.81
N TYR A 287 15.11 -11.81 -10.99
CA TYR A 287 16.42 -12.30 -10.64
C TYR A 287 16.60 -12.31 -9.12
N LEU A 288 17.47 -13.18 -8.65
CA LEU A 288 17.95 -13.22 -7.29
C LEU A 288 19.48 -13.22 -7.33
N ALA A 289 20.13 -12.41 -6.51
CA ALA A 289 21.58 -12.41 -6.36
C ALA A 289 21.93 -13.00 -5.00
N SER A 290 22.99 -13.80 -4.95
CA SER A 290 23.58 -14.27 -3.70
C SER A 290 25.09 -14.05 -3.67
N SER A 291 25.64 -13.80 -2.50
CA SER A 291 27.09 -13.73 -2.28
C SER A 291 27.53 -14.66 -1.16
N SER A 292 28.70 -15.26 -1.35
CA SER A 292 29.23 -16.28 -0.44
C SER A 292 30.67 -16.02 -0.03
N LYS A 293 31.03 -16.68 1.06
CA LYS A 293 32.39 -16.84 1.54
C LYS A 293 33.31 -17.52 0.51
N ASP A 294 32.76 -18.29 -0.43
CA ASP A 294 33.45 -19.01 -1.49
C ASP A 294 34.08 -18.13 -2.59
N LEU A 295 34.18 -16.81 -2.36
CA LEU A 295 34.73 -15.80 -3.26
C LEU A 295 33.87 -15.54 -4.52
N SER A 296 32.68 -16.12 -4.60
CA SER A 296 31.78 -15.94 -5.73
C SER A 296 30.45 -15.28 -5.34
N ALA A 297 29.81 -14.70 -6.34
CA ALA A 297 28.40 -14.35 -6.30
C ALA A 297 27.67 -15.12 -7.39
N ILE A 298 26.38 -15.39 -7.21
CA ILE A 298 25.56 -16.08 -8.20
C ILE A 298 24.36 -15.22 -8.54
N ILE A 299 24.11 -15.06 -9.85
CA ILE A 299 22.84 -14.55 -10.37
C ILE A 299 21.97 -15.76 -10.68
N TRP A 300 20.80 -15.77 -10.06
CA TRP A 300 19.76 -16.75 -10.27
C TRP A 300 18.61 -16.13 -11.06
N GLN A 301 18.03 -16.91 -11.96
CA GLN A 301 16.84 -16.54 -12.69
C GLN A 301 15.60 -17.12 -12.01
N VAL A 302 14.61 -16.27 -11.76
CA VAL A 302 13.29 -16.64 -11.27
C VAL A 302 12.41 -16.95 -12.47
N ASN A 303 12.08 -18.22 -12.63
CA ASN A 303 11.23 -18.74 -13.69
C ASN A 303 9.84 -19.07 -13.15
N GLY A 304 8.79 -18.81 -13.94
CA GLY A 304 7.44 -19.34 -13.72
C GLY A 304 6.97 -19.33 -12.25
N HIS A 305 6.31 -20.41 -11.81
CA HIS A 305 5.69 -20.58 -10.50
C HIS A 305 6.71 -20.67 -9.33
N SER A 306 7.54 -19.63 -9.13
CA SER A 306 8.53 -19.53 -8.05
C SER A 306 9.71 -20.52 -8.13
N GLN A 307 10.04 -21.01 -9.33
CA GLN A 307 11.23 -21.84 -9.53
C GLN A 307 12.46 -20.96 -9.76
N VAL A 308 13.59 -21.35 -9.19
CA VAL A 308 14.85 -20.60 -9.33
C VAL A 308 15.92 -21.47 -9.99
N SER A 309 16.61 -20.95 -11.00
CA SER A 309 17.72 -21.65 -11.67
C SER A 309 18.97 -20.79 -11.70
N LEU A 310 20.14 -21.40 -11.59
CA LEU A 310 21.42 -20.70 -11.75
C LEU A 310 21.50 -20.12 -13.18
N LYS A 311 21.74 -18.82 -13.30
CA LYS A 311 21.99 -18.15 -14.58
C LYS A 311 23.49 -17.96 -14.78
N HIS A 312 24.16 -17.30 -13.83
CA HIS A 312 25.59 -17.00 -13.90
C HIS A 312 26.29 -17.18 -12.55
N LYS A 313 27.48 -17.80 -12.55
CA LYS A 313 28.41 -17.82 -11.40
C LYS A 313 29.50 -16.76 -11.62
N LEU A 314 29.42 -15.67 -10.86
CA LEU A 314 30.30 -14.51 -10.97
C LEU A 314 31.58 -14.75 -10.17
N SER A 315 32.69 -14.98 -10.88
CA SER A 315 33.99 -15.34 -10.30
C SER A 315 35.05 -14.31 -10.65
N GLY A 316 35.92 -13.96 -9.70
CA GLY A 316 37.03 -13.02 -9.93
C GLY A 316 37.45 -12.23 -8.69
N HIS A 317 36.60 -12.19 -7.65
CA HIS A 317 36.99 -11.64 -6.35
C HIS A 317 38.14 -12.45 -5.73
N GLN A 318 39.05 -11.75 -5.06
CA GLN A 318 40.20 -12.36 -4.35
C GLN A 318 39.90 -12.56 -2.86
N LYS A 319 38.76 -12.04 -2.38
CA LYS A 319 38.27 -12.13 -1.01
C LYS A 319 36.79 -12.51 -1.03
N SER A 320 36.28 -13.02 0.09
CA SER A 320 34.88 -13.40 0.25
C SER A 320 33.94 -12.26 -0.10
N VAL A 321 32.82 -12.58 -0.77
CA VAL A 321 31.85 -11.58 -1.23
C VAL A 321 30.79 -11.41 -0.14
N SER A 322 30.73 -10.21 0.44
CA SER A 322 29.87 -9.92 1.58
C SER A 322 28.58 -9.19 1.24
N PHE A 323 28.50 -8.59 0.05
CA PHE A 323 27.37 -7.75 -0.32
C PHE A 323 27.08 -7.79 -1.82
N VAL A 324 25.80 -7.60 -2.17
CA VAL A 324 25.28 -7.47 -3.54
C VAL A 324 24.31 -6.29 -3.60
N ALA A 325 24.28 -5.59 -4.73
CA ALA A 325 23.32 -4.50 -4.95
C ALA A 325 22.91 -4.40 -6.43
N TRP A 326 21.61 -4.51 -6.68
CA TRP A 326 21.03 -4.38 -8.03
C TRP A 326 21.01 -2.92 -8.50
N SER A 327 21.28 -2.71 -9.78
CA SER A 327 21.03 -1.41 -10.41
C SER A 327 19.53 -1.10 -10.44
N PRO A 328 19.11 0.18 -10.47
CA PRO A 328 17.69 0.56 -10.48
C PRO A 328 16.89 -0.02 -11.65
N ASN A 329 17.56 -0.35 -12.76
CA ASN A 329 16.98 -0.97 -13.94
C ASN A 329 17.18 -2.50 -14.01
N ASP A 330 17.75 -3.12 -12.98
CA ASP A 330 18.09 -4.55 -12.88
C ASP A 330 19.02 -5.10 -13.99
N GLY A 331 19.65 -4.23 -14.78
CA GLY A 331 20.56 -4.64 -15.86
C GLY A 331 21.99 -4.91 -15.40
N GLN A 332 22.39 -4.38 -14.24
CA GLN A 332 23.72 -4.54 -13.68
C GLN A 332 23.66 -4.94 -12.21
N LEU A 333 24.68 -5.65 -11.75
CA LEU A 333 24.82 -6.06 -10.35
C LEU A 333 26.17 -5.59 -9.81
N LEU A 334 26.16 -4.91 -8.66
CA LEU A 334 27.37 -4.67 -7.88
C LEU A 334 27.59 -5.80 -6.87
N THR A 335 28.84 -6.13 -6.67
CA THR A 335 29.29 -7.08 -5.65
C THR A 335 30.46 -6.48 -4.89
N CYS A 336 30.46 -6.59 -3.57
CA CYS A 336 31.52 -6.07 -2.71
C CYS A 336 32.21 -7.23 -1.98
N GLY A 337 33.54 -7.28 -2.07
CA GLY A 337 34.36 -8.18 -1.27
C GLY A 337 34.64 -7.61 0.13
N VAL A 338 34.85 -8.47 1.12
CA VAL A 338 35.26 -8.06 2.48
C VAL A 338 36.59 -7.32 2.42
N GLU A 339 36.57 -5.98 2.59
CA GLU A 339 37.75 -5.13 2.41
C GLU A 339 38.46 -5.38 1.07
N GLY A 340 37.65 -5.64 0.03
CA GLY A 340 38.07 -6.01 -1.30
C GLY A 340 37.79 -4.91 -2.31
N THR A 341 37.65 -5.32 -3.57
CA THR A 341 37.19 -4.46 -4.66
C THR A 341 35.68 -4.57 -4.81
N VAL A 342 35.07 -3.58 -5.45
CA VAL A 342 33.68 -3.63 -5.88
C VAL A 342 33.71 -3.96 -7.36
N ARG A 343 32.93 -4.96 -7.78
CA ARG A 343 32.82 -5.36 -9.18
C ARG A 343 31.41 -5.12 -9.67
N CYS A 344 31.31 -4.55 -10.88
CA CYS A 344 30.06 -4.41 -11.62
C CYS A 344 29.97 -5.50 -12.68
N TRP A 345 28.84 -6.18 -12.72
CA TRP A 345 28.56 -7.28 -13.63
C TRP A 345 27.36 -6.97 -14.51
N ASP A 346 27.44 -7.38 -15.77
CA ASP A 346 26.27 -7.41 -16.64
C ASP A 346 25.39 -8.61 -16.28
N VAL A 347 24.09 -8.36 -16.09
CA VAL A 347 23.15 -9.39 -15.63
C VAL A 347 22.82 -10.39 -16.75
N GLU A 348 22.85 -9.97 -18.01
CA GLU A 348 22.51 -10.84 -19.13
C GLU A 348 23.67 -11.71 -19.57
N THR A 349 24.89 -11.16 -19.66
CA THR A 349 26.08 -11.90 -20.09
C THR A 349 26.85 -12.55 -18.95
N GLY A 350 26.73 -12.02 -17.73
CA GLY A 350 27.53 -12.45 -16.57
C GLY A 350 28.98 -11.93 -16.59
N GLU A 351 29.31 -11.03 -17.52
CA GLU A 351 30.67 -10.48 -17.66
C GLU A 351 30.93 -9.38 -16.63
N CYS A 352 32.19 -9.29 -16.16
CA CYS A 352 32.63 -8.19 -15.31
C CYS A 352 32.86 -6.95 -16.17
N LEU A 353 31.98 -5.95 -16.05
CA LEU A 353 32.07 -4.69 -16.77
C LEU A 353 33.19 -3.81 -16.22
N HIS A 354 33.21 -3.63 -14.90
CA HIS A 354 34.17 -2.75 -14.22
C HIS A 354 34.58 -3.27 -12.85
N VAL A 355 35.79 -2.88 -12.43
CA VAL A 355 36.34 -3.12 -11.10
C VAL A 355 36.67 -1.76 -10.49
N TYR A 356 36.00 -1.42 -9.40
CA TYR A 356 36.27 -0.22 -8.61
C TYR A 356 37.25 -0.59 -7.49
N GLU A 357 38.42 0.05 -7.52
CA GLU A 357 39.46 -0.14 -6.53
C GLU A 357 40.19 1.17 -6.26
N LYS A 358 40.64 1.36 -5.02
CA LYS A 358 41.45 2.52 -4.63
C LYS A 358 42.69 2.04 -3.90
N ALA A 359 43.85 2.46 -4.40
CA ALA A 359 45.13 2.02 -3.84
C ALA A 359 45.23 2.31 -2.34
N GLY A 360 45.51 1.28 -1.54
CA GLY A 360 45.72 1.37 -0.10
C GLY A 360 44.45 1.44 0.76
N LEU A 361 43.24 1.34 0.19
CA LEU A 361 41.98 1.34 0.93
C LEU A 361 41.11 0.13 0.54
N GLY A 362 40.46 -0.49 1.52
CA GLY A 362 39.47 -1.55 1.28
C GLY A 362 38.08 -0.96 1.10
N LEU A 363 37.29 -1.52 0.18
CA LEU A 363 35.87 -1.19 0.06
C LEU A 363 35.04 -2.05 1.03
N LEU A 364 34.07 -1.44 1.70
CA LEU A 364 33.25 -2.06 2.74
C LEU A 364 31.79 -2.25 2.33
N SER A 365 31.26 -1.33 1.53
CA SER A 365 29.88 -1.33 1.07
C SER A 365 29.78 -0.71 -0.33
N CYS A 366 28.72 -1.04 -1.05
CA CYS A 366 28.42 -0.44 -2.35
C CYS A 366 26.92 -0.17 -2.50
N GLY A 367 26.56 0.86 -3.25
CA GLY A 367 25.18 1.19 -3.59
C GLY A 367 25.09 1.96 -4.90
N TRP A 368 23.89 2.02 -5.46
CA TRP A 368 23.60 2.73 -6.71
C TRP A 368 23.00 4.10 -6.44
N SER A 369 23.29 5.07 -7.29
CA SER A 369 22.39 6.22 -7.42
C SER A 369 21.07 5.76 -8.06
N PRO A 370 19.91 6.34 -7.70
CA PRO A 370 18.63 5.89 -8.24
C PRO A 370 18.44 6.18 -9.73
N ASN A 371 19.21 7.12 -10.30
CA ASN A 371 19.28 7.27 -11.76
C ASN A 371 20.17 6.21 -12.45
N GLY A 372 20.89 5.38 -11.69
CA GLY A 372 21.77 4.33 -12.19
C GLY A 372 23.09 4.81 -12.81
N GLU A 373 23.42 6.10 -12.69
CA GLU A 373 24.59 6.70 -13.36
C GLU A 373 25.86 6.76 -12.51
N ARG A 374 25.74 6.51 -11.20
CA ARG A 374 26.83 6.60 -10.23
C ARG A 374 26.80 5.42 -9.28
N VAL A 375 27.99 5.06 -8.80
CA VAL A 375 28.20 4.04 -7.79
C VAL A 375 28.79 4.68 -6.55
N PHE A 376 28.18 4.43 -5.40
CA PHE A 376 28.67 4.85 -4.10
C PHE A 376 29.40 3.69 -3.44
N CYS A 377 30.62 3.92 -2.96
CA CYS A 377 31.41 2.92 -2.25
C CYS A 377 31.87 3.46 -0.90
N GLY A 378 31.50 2.78 0.18
CA GLY A 378 32.06 3.04 1.51
C GLY A 378 33.46 2.45 1.64
N VAL A 379 34.39 3.22 2.21
CA VAL A 379 35.82 2.82 2.37
C VAL A 379 36.22 2.69 3.83
N THR A 380 37.30 1.95 4.08
CA THR A 380 37.89 1.73 5.42
C THR A 380 38.26 3.01 6.17
N ASP A 381 38.50 4.14 5.48
CA ASP A 381 38.76 5.45 6.10
C ASP A 381 37.48 6.20 6.53
N LYS A 382 36.33 5.55 6.43
CA LYS A 382 34.98 6.04 6.79
C LYS A 382 34.41 7.06 5.80
N SER A 383 35.07 7.34 4.68
CA SER A 383 34.51 8.18 3.62
C SER A 383 33.62 7.37 2.65
N ILE A 384 32.87 8.09 1.82
CA ILE A 384 32.11 7.51 0.71
C ILE A 384 32.71 8.07 -0.58
N ILE A 385 33.10 7.20 -1.50
CA ILE A 385 33.63 7.55 -2.81
C ILE A 385 32.53 7.38 -3.84
N VAL A 386 32.38 8.38 -4.70
CA VAL A 386 31.43 8.38 -5.81
C VAL A 386 32.19 8.09 -7.09
N TRP A 387 31.81 7.02 -7.77
CA TRP A 387 32.36 6.60 -9.05
C TRP A 387 31.38 6.87 -10.18
N ASP A 388 31.90 7.17 -11.37
CA ASP A 388 31.13 6.99 -12.59
C ASP A 388 31.11 5.51 -13.00
N LEU A 389 30.24 5.15 -13.94
CA LEU A 389 30.14 3.76 -14.41
C LEU A 389 31.43 3.27 -15.06
N ASN A 390 32.25 4.15 -15.60
CA ASN A 390 33.51 3.82 -16.27
C ASN A 390 34.68 3.56 -15.31
N GLY A 391 34.48 3.73 -13.99
CA GLY A 391 35.52 3.53 -12.99
C GLY A 391 36.35 4.77 -12.65
N LYS A 392 35.89 5.97 -13.01
CA LYS A 392 36.54 7.23 -12.62
C LYS A 392 35.96 7.75 -11.31
N GLU A 393 36.84 8.16 -10.39
CA GLU A 393 36.44 8.89 -9.18
C GLU A 393 35.86 10.26 -9.57
N VAL A 394 34.59 10.50 -9.22
CA VAL A 394 33.86 11.74 -9.48
C VAL A 394 33.92 12.65 -8.26
N ASP A 395 33.70 12.10 -7.07
CA ASP A 395 33.66 12.85 -5.81
C ASP A 395 34.01 11.99 -4.60
N VAL A 396 34.35 12.63 -3.47
CA VAL A 396 34.66 11.98 -2.19
C VAL A 396 33.99 12.73 -1.03
N LEU A 397 33.03 12.09 -0.39
CA LEU A 397 32.31 12.62 0.77
C LEU A 397 33.11 12.40 2.06
N LYS A 398 34.07 13.30 2.35
CA LYS A 398 34.96 13.22 3.52
C LYS A 398 34.28 13.58 4.85
N GLY A 399 34.28 12.66 5.81
CA GLY A 399 33.65 12.76 7.14
C GLY A 399 33.48 11.35 7.72
N LYS A 400 33.32 11.19 9.04
CA LYS A 400 33.11 9.86 9.65
C LYS A 400 31.73 9.32 9.24
N ARG A 401 31.60 8.67 8.08
CA ARG A 401 30.30 8.33 7.47
C ARG A 401 30.05 6.83 7.31
N THR A 402 31.01 5.96 7.57
CA THR A 402 30.78 4.49 7.56
C THR A 402 31.73 3.77 8.52
N LEU A 403 31.23 2.86 9.36
CA LEU A 403 32.08 2.09 10.29
C LEU A 403 32.18 0.59 10.01
N LEU A 404 31.23 0.00 9.29
CA LEU A 404 31.14 -1.45 9.16
C LEU A 404 30.66 -1.85 7.75
N ILE A 405 30.85 -3.14 7.43
CA ILE A 405 30.30 -3.82 6.26
C ILE A 405 28.78 -3.88 6.43
N SER A 406 28.11 -2.77 6.15
CA SER A 406 26.68 -2.64 6.43
C SER A 406 26.12 -1.46 5.65
N ASP A 407 25.25 -1.83 4.72
CA ASP A 407 24.12 -1.16 4.11
C ASP A 407 24.30 0.36 3.93
N LEU A 408 24.57 0.75 2.68
CA LEU A 408 24.36 2.11 2.20
C LEU A 408 23.12 2.03 1.31
N GLU A 409 22.04 2.66 1.76
CA GLU A 409 20.81 2.74 0.99
C GLU A 409 20.58 4.17 0.54
N VAL A 410 20.02 4.31 -0.64
CA VAL A 410 19.64 5.59 -1.22
C VAL A 410 18.14 5.56 -1.42
N SER A 411 17.45 6.63 -1.02
CA SER A 411 16.01 6.77 -1.24
C SER A 411 15.68 6.66 -2.72
N SER A 412 14.47 6.21 -3.06
CA SER A 412 14.04 6.05 -4.45
C SER A 412 14.13 7.34 -5.28
N ASP A 413 14.01 8.50 -4.64
CA ASP A 413 14.13 9.82 -5.25
C ASP A 413 15.59 10.33 -5.37
N GLY A 414 16.56 9.66 -4.75
CA GLY A 414 17.98 10.02 -4.77
C GLY A 414 18.37 11.18 -3.88
N LYS A 415 17.44 11.69 -3.09
CA LYS A 415 17.69 12.85 -2.24
C LYS A 415 18.36 12.47 -0.94
N LEU A 416 18.14 11.26 -0.43
CA LEU A 416 18.61 10.84 0.87
C LEU A 416 19.58 9.66 0.74
N ILE A 417 20.78 9.80 1.31
CA ILE A 417 21.70 8.69 1.55
C ILE A 417 21.60 8.32 3.02
N ILE A 418 21.29 7.05 3.28
CA ILE A 418 21.21 6.45 4.60
C ILE A 418 22.46 5.62 4.82
N SER A 419 23.18 5.87 5.91
CA SER A 419 24.44 5.19 6.21
C SER A 419 24.68 5.04 7.70
N MET A 420 25.34 3.96 8.13
CA MET A 420 25.72 3.80 9.53
C MET A 420 26.98 4.61 9.86
N CYS A 421 26.82 5.68 10.66
CA CYS A 421 27.90 6.60 10.99
C CYS A 421 28.63 6.22 12.29
N ARG A 422 27.89 5.78 13.32
CA ARG A 422 28.44 5.21 14.56
C ARG A 422 27.78 3.87 14.87
N GLU A 423 28.34 3.11 15.81
CA GLU A 423 27.79 1.81 16.21
C GLU A 423 26.30 1.87 16.54
N ASN A 424 25.80 2.98 17.10
CA ASN A 424 24.39 3.17 17.44
C ASN A 424 23.74 4.37 16.71
N MET A 425 24.34 4.88 15.63
CA MET A 425 23.78 6.02 14.91
C MET A 425 23.76 5.85 13.40
N ILE A 426 22.60 6.11 12.82
CA ILE A 426 22.37 6.19 11.37
C ILE A 426 22.39 7.66 10.95
N LEU A 427 23.14 7.98 9.91
CA LEU A 427 23.17 9.28 9.26
C LEU A 427 22.20 9.26 8.08
N LEU A 428 21.27 10.23 8.07
CA LEU A 428 20.45 10.61 6.94
C LEU A 428 21.07 11.85 6.30
N TYR A 429 21.70 11.67 5.15
CA TYR A 429 22.35 12.75 4.41
C TYR A 429 21.52 13.18 3.22
N ASN A 430 21.08 14.43 3.20
CA ASN A 430 20.34 14.98 2.08
C ASN A 430 21.32 15.51 1.01
N MET A 431 21.32 14.92 -0.19
CA MET A 431 22.22 15.26 -1.28
C MET A 431 21.99 16.65 -1.87
N GLU A 432 20.75 17.15 -1.89
CA GLU A 432 20.39 18.46 -2.47
C GLU A 432 20.78 19.61 -1.53
N THR A 433 20.40 19.49 -0.27
CA THR A 433 20.58 20.55 0.76
C THR A 433 21.88 20.42 1.52
N LYS A 434 22.55 19.26 1.43
CA LYS A 434 23.71 18.86 2.23
C LYS A 434 23.43 18.84 3.75
N ALA A 435 22.16 18.75 4.15
CA ALA A 435 21.76 18.60 5.53
C ALA A 435 22.11 17.19 6.06
N GLU A 436 22.51 17.13 7.32
CA GLU A 436 22.82 15.89 8.04
C GLU A 436 21.84 15.74 9.21
N GLU A 437 21.06 14.67 9.21
CA GLU A 437 20.18 14.28 10.31
C GLU A 437 20.65 12.93 10.88
N PHE A 438 20.45 12.70 12.17
CA PHE A 438 20.94 11.49 12.85
C PHE A 438 19.79 10.76 13.54
N LEU A 439 19.72 9.45 13.33
CA LEU A 439 18.89 8.54 14.11
C LEU A 439 19.76 7.88 15.16
N GLU A 440 19.40 8.04 16.43
CA GLU A 440 20.13 7.43 17.54
C GLU A 440 19.36 6.23 18.08
N GLU A 441 20.06 5.10 18.13
CA GLU A 441 19.55 3.84 18.66
C GLU A 441 20.11 3.56 20.06
N THR A 442 19.34 2.75 20.79
CA THR A 442 19.70 2.36 22.16
C THR A 442 20.88 1.40 22.22
N HIS A 443 21.05 0.60 21.16
CA HIS A 443 22.04 -0.47 21.08
C HIS A 443 22.80 -0.43 19.74
N THR A 444 23.87 -1.24 19.64
CA THR A 444 24.65 -1.34 18.42
C THR A 444 23.80 -1.87 17.26
N ILE A 445 23.75 -1.08 16.19
CA ILE A 445 23.12 -1.39 14.92
C ILE A 445 24.01 -2.36 14.15
N VAL A 446 23.37 -3.35 13.56
CA VAL A 446 24.05 -4.39 12.79
C VAL A 446 23.72 -4.32 11.31
N SER A 447 22.47 -4.03 10.96
CA SER A 447 22.03 -3.85 9.58
C SER A 447 20.76 -3.02 9.58
N PHE A 448 20.39 -2.49 8.42
CA PHE A 448 19.09 -1.86 8.24
C PHE A 448 18.54 -2.13 6.83
N SER A 449 17.24 -1.90 6.65
CA SER A 449 16.58 -2.00 5.35
C SER A 449 15.48 -0.95 5.21
N LEU A 450 15.51 -0.21 4.11
CA LEU A 450 14.55 0.82 3.75
C LEU A 450 13.34 0.22 3.04
N SER A 451 12.15 0.74 3.36
CA SER A 451 10.92 0.38 2.67
C SER A 451 10.90 0.91 1.23
N LEU A 452 10.18 0.23 0.34
CA LEU A 452 10.04 0.60 -1.08
C LEU A 452 9.38 1.97 -1.27
N ASP A 453 8.66 2.46 -0.27
CA ASP A 453 8.01 3.78 -0.28
C ASP A 453 8.82 4.87 0.45
N ASP A 454 10.06 4.56 0.86
CA ASP A 454 10.99 5.41 1.62
C ASP A 454 10.44 5.94 2.96
N LYS A 455 9.32 5.39 3.47
CA LYS A 455 8.71 5.88 4.70
C LYS A 455 9.24 5.22 5.95
N PHE A 456 9.70 3.98 5.84
CA PHE A 456 10.11 3.18 6.99
C PHE A 456 11.53 2.66 6.86
N LEU A 457 12.25 2.66 7.97
CA LEU A 457 13.56 2.05 8.08
C LEU A 457 13.53 0.96 9.14
N LEU A 458 13.75 -0.29 8.72
CA LEU A 458 13.86 -1.43 9.61
C LEU A 458 15.31 -1.57 10.07
N VAL A 459 15.56 -1.49 11.38
CA VAL A 459 16.90 -1.49 11.97
C VAL A 459 17.07 -2.73 12.84
N ASN A 460 18.12 -3.52 12.61
CA ASN A 460 18.46 -4.70 13.40
C ASN A 460 19.50 -4.37 14.45
N LEU A 461 19.20 -4.65 15.73
CA LEU A 461 20.03 -4.30 16.87
C LEU A 461 20.72 -5.52 17.51
N CYS A 462 21.85 -5.30 18.17
CA CYS A 462 22.67 -6.33 18.82
C CYS A 462 21.99 -7.06 19.98
N ASN A 463 20.97 -6.44 20.58
CA ASN A 463 20.19 -6.96 21.69
C ASN A 463 19.02 -7.88 21.29
N GLN A 464 18.99 -8.40 20.05
CA GLN A 464 17.93 -9.28 19.54
C GLN A 464 16.58 -8.58 19.27
N GLU A 465 16.61 -7.26 19.12
CA GLU A 465 15.45 -6.45 18.75
C GLU A 465 15.59 -5.92 17.32
N MET A 466 14.44 -5.78 16.65
CA MET A 466 14.33 -4.96 15.44
C MET A 466 13.43 -3.76 15.71
N HIS A 467 13.87 -2.58 15.30
CA HIS A 467 13.10 -1.35 15.39
C HIS A 467 12.63 -0.91 14.01
N LEU A 468 11.37 -0.52 13.88
CA LEU A 468 10.85 0.13 12.69
C LEU A 468 10.75 1.64 12.93
N TRP A 469 11.55 2.41 12.22
CA TRP A 469 11.49 3.87 12.25
C TRP A 469 10.55 4.38 11.18
N ASN A 470 9.73 5.38 11.52
CA ASN A 470 9.08 6.23 10.54
C ASN A 470 10.02 7.39 10.19
N LEU A 471 10.35 7.55 8.91
CA LEU A 471 11.18 8.63 8.39
C LEU A 471 10.35 9.85 7.95
N LYS A 472 9.02 9.70 7.79
CA LYS A 472 8.15 10.76 7.29
C LYS A 472 7.45 11.51 8.41
N GLY A 473 7.65 12.83 8.45
CA GLY A 473 7.01 13.71 9.43
C GLY A 473 7.76 13.69 10.75
N ASP A 474 7.17 13.07 11.78
CA ASP A 474 7.81 12.91 13.09
C ASP A 474 8.68 11.64 13.09
N VAL A 475 9.99 11.84 13.13
CA VAL A 475 10.99 10.77 13.01
C VAL A 475 11.11 10.03 14.33
N LYS A 476 10.59 8.80 14.39
CA LYS A 476 10.57 7.99 15.60
C LYS A 476 10.40 6.50 15.32
N VAL A 477 10.75 5.69 16.31
CA VAL A 477 10.40 4.26 16.36
C VAL A 477 8.88 4.12 16.50
N VAL A 478 8.26 3.37 15.61
CA VAL A 478 6.81 3.10 15.58
C VAL A 478 6.46 1.66 15.97
N ALA A 479 7.41 0.72 15.87
CA ALA A 479 7.22 -0.67 16.25
C ALA A 479 8.54 -1.32 16.67
N MET A 480 8.45 -2.30 17.57
CA MET A 480 9.56 -3.11 18.05
C MET A 480 9.20 -4.59 17.90
N TYR A 481 10.15 -5.40 17.43
CA TYR A 481 9.96 -6.84 17.21
C TYR A 481 11.02 -7.62 17.96
N GLU A 482 10.56 -8.63 18.70
CA GLU A 482 11.37 -9.50 19.54
C GLU A 482 11.12 -10.98 19.17
N GLY A 483 12.01 -11.87 19.63
CA GLY A 483 11.77 -13.31 19.63
C GLY A 483 12.74 -14.17 18.82
N TYR A 484 13.67 -13.56 18.08
CA TYR A 484 14.74 -14.30 17.39
C TYR A 484 16.02 -14.31 18.22
N LYS A 485 16.73 -15.44 18.27
CA LYS A 485 17.99 -15.53 19.02
C LYS A 485 19.14 -15.01 18.17
N ARG A 486 19.96 -14.14 18.76
CA ARG A 486 21.18 -13.65 18.14
C ARG A 486 22.25 -13.34 19.17
N THR A 487 23.49 -13.68 18.86
CA THR A 487 24.62 -13.45 19.74
C THR A 487 25.74 -12.66 19.05
N ARG A 488 26.11 -12.99 17.80
CA ARG A 488 27.35 -12.46 17.18
C ARG A 488 27.29 -12.24 15.67
N LEU A 489 26.37 -12.87 14.94
CA LEU A 489 26.38 -12.86 13.48
C LEU A 489 25.56 -11.70 12.90
N LEU A 490 25.96 -11.25 11.71
CA LEU A 490 25.28 -10.19 10.97
C LEU A 490 24.03 -10.76 10.30
N ILE A 491 22.86 -10.30 10.72
CA ILE A 491 21.57 -10.73 10.17
C ILE A 491 20.98 -9.58 9.38
N ARG A 492 20.56 -9.86 8.15
CA ARG A 492 19.85 -8.92 7.27
C ARG A 492 18.38 -9.31 7.14
N SER A 493 17.54 -8.54 7.80
CA SER A 493 16.08 -8.65 7.75
C SER A 493 15.52 -7.80 6.60
N CYS A 494 14.33 -8.14 6.10
CA CYS A 494 13.69 -7.39 5.04
C CYS A 494 12.20 -7.17 5.27
N LEU A 495 11.69 -6.10 4.65
CA LEU A 495 10.27 -5.78 4.51
C LEU A 495 9.72 -6.45 3.25
N GLY A 496 8.57 -7.11 3.34
CA GLY A 496 8.06 -7.95 2.26
C GLY A 496 6.57 -8.25 2.32
N GLY A 497 6.13 -9.05 1.35
CA GLY A 497 4.72 -9.28 1.06
C GLY A 497 4.05 -8.10 0.35
N LEU A 498 2.73 -8.18 0.18
CA LEU A 498 1.95 -7.13 -0.47
C LEU A 498 2.04 -5.82 0.34
N GLU A 499 2.35 -4.71 -0.33
CA GLU A 499 2.56 -3.38 0.28
C GLU A 499 3.56 -3.36 1.46
N GLN A 500 4.47 -4.35 1.50
CA GLN A 500 5.42 -4.55 2.60
C GLN A 500 4.76 -4.65 3.98
N GLY A 501 3.59 -5.31 4.06
CA GLY A 501 2.86 -5.55 5.30
C GLY A 501 3.51 -6.54 6.28
N PHE A 502 4.59 -7.21 5.87
CA PHE A 502 5.30 -8.20 6.67
C PHE A 502 6.79 -7.87 6.80
N ILE A 503 7.40 -8.40 7.86
CA ILE A 503 8.84 -8.40 8.08
C ILE A 503 9.31 -9.85 8.14
N ALA A 504 10.40 -10.15 7.45
CA ALA A 504 11.11 -11.41 7.58
C ALA A 504 12.50 -11.18 8.18
N SER A 505 12.94 -12.10 9.04
CA SER A 505 14.30 -12.12 9.58
C SER A 505 14.85 -13.54 9.66
N GLY A 506 16.16 -13.68 9.47
CA GLY A 506 16.88 -14.90 9.81
C GLY A 506 17.28 -14.94 11.28
N SER A 507 17.70 -16.09 11.78
CA SER A 507 18.22 -16.23 13.15
C SER A 507 19.39 -17.20 13.21
N GLU A 508 20.22 -17.05 14.26
CA GLU A 508 21.31 -17.98 14.56
C GLU A 508 20.80 -19.37 14.99
N ASP A 509 19.53 -19.48 15.37
CA ASP A 509 18.89 -20.76 15.69
C ASP A 509 18.49 -21.58 14.46
N SER A 510 18.94 -21.16 13.27
CA SER A 510 18.64 -21.79 11.97
C SER A 510 17.20 -21.66 11.50
N GLN A 511 16.40 -20.75 12.08
CA GLN A 511 15.03 -20.48 11.68
C GLN A 511 14.88 -19.15 10.95
N VAL A 512 13.80 -19.04 10.17
CA VAL A 512 13.33 -17.78 9.56
C VAL A 512 12.06 -17.34 10.28
N TYR A 513 11.98 -16.11 10.72
CA TYR A 513 10.82 -15.58 11.43
C TYR A 513 10.07 -14.59 10.54
N ILE A 514 8.73 -14.63 10.57
CA ILE A 514 7.87 -13.70 9.84
C ILE A 514 6.91 -13.03 10.81
N TRP A 515 6.88 -11.70 10.83
CA TRP A 515 5.96 -10.89 11.61
C TRP A 515 5.03 -10.09 10.70
N GLN A 516 3.84 -9.77 11.21
CA GLN A 516 3.01 -8.73 10.62
C GLN A 516 3.53 -7.38 11.13
N ARG A 517 3.75 -6.44 10.20
CA ARG A 517 4.37 -5.14 10.50
C ARG A 517 3.53 -4.32 11.49
N ASP A 518 2.26 -4.09 11.17
CA ASP A 518 1.48 -3.09 11.91
C ASP A 518 0.98 -3.60 13.28
N SER A 519 0.74 -4.91 13.42
CA SER A 519 0.29 -5.52 14.68
C SER A 519 1.44 -5.99 15.58
N MET A 520 2.67 -6.05 15.07
CA MET A 520 3.86 -6.60 15.74
C MET A 520 3.76 -8.09 16.10
N GLU A 521 2.76 -8.80 15.57
CA GLU A 521 2.54 -10.19 15.92
C GLU A 521 3.43 -11.14 15.10
N LEU A 522 4.05 -12.10 15.78
CA LEU A 522 4.74 -13.21 15.12
C LEU A 522 3.71 -14.10 14.39
N ILE A 523 3.91 -14.30 13.09
CA ILE A 523 3.00 -15.03 12.20
C ILE A 523 3.46 -16.45 11.98
N GLU A 524 4.73 -16.62 11.58
CA GLU A 524 5.30 -17.91 11.23
C GLU A 524 6.75 -18.03 11.68
N VAL A 525 7.13 -19.28 11.96
CA VAL A 525 8.53 -19.68 12.17
C VAL A 525 8.87 -20.81 11.19
N LEU A 526 9.88 -20.49 10.40
CA LEU A 526 10.62 -21.12 9.31
C LEU A 526 11.62 -22.24 9.61
N PRO A 527 11.27 -23.51 9.94
CA PRO A 527 12.30 -24.51 10.16
C PRO A 527 12.89 -25.03 8.85
N GLY A 528 14.20 -25.26 8.81
CA GLY A 528 14.80 -26.06 7.75
C GLY A 528 16.30 -25.91 7.57
N HIS A 529 16.86 -24.72 7.78
CA HIS A 529 18.30 -24.55 7.72
C HIS A 529 19.00 -25.33 8.84
N SER A 530 20.26 -25.70 8.62
CA SER A 530 21.10 -26.37 9.63
C SER A 530 22.24 -25.48 10.16
N GLY A 531 22.25 -24.21 9.79
CA GLY A 531 23.18 -23.18 10.24
C GLY A 531 22.48 -21.84 10.39
N ALA A 532 23.19 -20.83 10.89
CA ALA A 532 22.64 -19.50 11.06
C ALA A 532 22.09 -18.95 9.73
N VAL A 533 20.95 -18.29 9.78
CA VAL A 533 20.34 -17.64 8.62
C VAL A 533 20.80 -16.18 8.59
N ASN A 534 21.72 -15.85 7.69
CA ASN A 534 22.38 -14.55 7.63
C ASN A 534 21.55 -13.48 6.93
N CYS A 535 20.72 -13.87 5.95
CA CYS A 535 20.00 -12.91 5.13
C CYS A 535 18.69 -13.51 4.61
N VAL A 536 17.65 -12.69 4.58
CA VAL A 536 16.38 -13.01 3.96
C VAL A 536 15.98 -11.90 2.99
N SER A 537 15.33 -12.26 1.89
CA SER A 537 14.91 -11.32 0.86
C SER A 537 13.56 -11.75 0.31
N TRP A 538 12.62 -10.83 0.27
CA TRP A 538 11.27 -11.06 -0.26
C TRP A 538 11.21 -10.61 -1.72
N ASN A 539 10.54 -11.39 -2.57
CA ASN A 539 10.39 -11.04 -3.97
C ASN A 539 9.40 -9.85 -4.13
N PRO A 540 9.80 -8.70 -4.71
CA PRO A 540 8.93 -7.54 -4.87
C PRO A 540 7.75 -7.74 -5.82
N SER A 541 7.88 -8.63 -6.82
CA SER A 541 6.82 -8.89 -7.80
C SER A 541 5.96 -10.11 -7.45
N ASN A 542 6.41 -10.94 -6.51
CA ASN A 542 5.66 -12.10 -6.01
C ASN A 542 5.58 -12.08 -4.47
N PRO A 543 4.46 -11.61 -3.89
CA PRO A 543 4.31 -11.49 -2.44
C PRO A 543 4.33 -12.84 -1.72
N HIS A 544 4.25 -13.95 -2.44
CA HIS A 544 4.29 -15.30 -1.89
C HIS A 544 5.64 -16.01 -2.05
N MET A 545 6.70 -15.29 -2.44
CA MET A 545 8.03 -15.85 -2.60
C MET A 545 9.05 -15.14 -1.71
N LEU A 546 9.64 -15.90 -0.79
CA LEU A 546 10.68 -15.44 0.12
C LEU A 546 11.92 -16.31 -0.09
N ALA A 547 13.11 -15.75 0.05
CA ALA A 547 14.35 -16.50 0.02
C ALA A 547 15.14 -16.28 1.32
N SER A 548 15.91 -17.29 1.74
CA SER A 548 16.81 -17.21 2.89
C SER A 548 18.16 -17.84 2.58
N ALA A 549 19.24 -17.22 3.06
CA ALA A 549 20.62 -17.64 2.89
C ALA A 549 21.25 -18.00 4.26
N SER A 550 22.06 -19.04 4.30
CA SER A 550 22.58 -19.60 5.55
C SER A 550 24.04 -20.05 5.47
N ASP A 551 24.67 -20.14 6.65
CA ASP A 551 25.96 -20.79 6.88
C ASP A 551 25.96 -22.28 6.51
N ASP A 552 24.79 -22.92 6.37
CA ASP A 552 24.68 -24.28 5.85
C ASP A 552 24.97 -24.40 4.34
N ARG A 553 25.42 -23.29 3.71
CA ARG A 553 25.81 -23.17 2.30
C ARG A 553 24.64 -23.28 1.34
N THR A 554 23.41 -23.25 1.85
CA THR A 554 22.21 -23.36 1.03
C THR A 554 21.43 -22.06 1.01
N ILE A 555 20.68 -21.89 -0.08
CA ILE A 555 19.63 -20.89 -0.18
C ILE A 555 18.30 -21.64 -0.24
N ARG A 556 17.34 -21.28 0.61
CA ARG A 556 15.99 -21.83 0.57
C ARG A 556 15.05 -20.84 -0.07
N ILE A 557 14.24 -21.33 -1.01
CA ILE A 557 13.12 -20.60 -1.59
C ILE A 557 11.86 -21.09 -0.90
N TRP A 558 11.14 -20.16 -0.28
CA TRP A 558 9.90 -20.38 0.46
C TRP A 558 8.72 -19.89 -0.37
N GLY A 559 7.61 -20.60 -0.27
CA GLY A 559 6.34 -20.16 -0.83
C GLY A 559 5.14 -20.85 -0.21
N LEU A 560 3.99 -20.72 -0.87
CA LEU A 560 2.74 -21.27 -0.35
C LEU A 560 2.73 -22.81 -0.43
N ASN A 561 2.05 -23.43 0.52
CA ASN A 561 1.84 -24.87 0.48
C ASN A 561 0.85 -25.24 -0.64
N ALA A 562 1.36 -25.82 -1.72
CA ALA A 562 0.59 -26.24 -2.89
C ALA A 562 -0.47 -27.33 -2.60
N GLN A 563 -0.34 -28.08 -1.49
CA GLN A 563 -1.31 -29.13 -1.15
C GLN A 563 -2.67 -28.56 -0.70
N ILE A 564 -2.72 -27.33 -0.19
CA ILE A 564 -3.95 -26.67 0.27
C ILE A 564 -4.79 -26.16 -0.92
N LYS A 565 -4.15 -25.72 -2.02
CA LYS A 565 -4.85 -25.28 -3.24
C LYS A 565 -5.63 -26.41 -3.93
N LYS A 566 -5.14 -27.65 -3.87
CA LYS A 566 -5.87 -28.81 -4.44
C LYS A 566 -7.16 -29.16 -3.68
N GLN A 567 -7.22 -28.92 -2.36
CA GLN A 567 -8.44 -29.18 -1.57
C GLN A 567 -9.50 -28.07 -1.71
N LYS A 568 -9.09 -26.80 -1.87
CA LYS A 568 -10.05 -25.71 -2.10
C LYS A 568 -10.68 -25.77 -3.51
N GLY A 569 -9.95 -26.24 -4.52
CA GLY A 569 -10.49 -26.46 -5.87
C GLY A 569 -11.54 -27.56 -5.99
N SER A 570 -11.60 -28.51 -5.06
CA SER A 570 -12.61 -29.59 -5.05
C SER A 570 -13.89 -29.25 -4.29
N ASN A 571 -13.91 -28.19 -3.48
CA ASN A 571 -15.07 -27.83 -2.65
C ASN A 571 -15.97 -26.74 -3.26
N TRP A 572 -15.72 -26.30 -4.49
CA TRP A 572 -16.53 -25.33 -5.24
C TRP A 572 -17.48 -25.97 -6.26
N HIS A 573 -17.80 -27.26 -6.12
CA HIS A 573 -18.94 -27.87 -6.83
C HIS A 573 -20.17 -27.93 -5.92
N GLY A 574 -20.70 -26.76 -5.59
CA GLY A 574 -22.07 -26.62 -5.10
C GLY A 574 -23.05 -26.86 -6.25
N ASN A 575 -23.78 -27.98 -6.20
CA ASN A 575 -24.81 -28.36 -7.14
C ASN A 575 -25.84 -27.25 -7.39
N HIS A 576 -25.74 -26.55 -8.52
CA HIS A 576 -26.86 -25.83 -9.10
C HIS A 576 -27.74 -26.81 -9.89
N TYR A 577 -28.80 -27.31 -9.23
CA TYR A 577 -29.91 -27.95 -9.92
C TYR A 577 -30.73 -26.88 -10.66
N CYS A 578 -30.45 -26.69 -11.95
CA CYS A 578 -31.35 -25.98 -12.86
C CYS A 578 -32.32 -26.99 -13.49
N ASN A 579 -33.49 -27.17 -12.87
CA ASN A 579 -34.65 -27.75 -13.52
C ASN A 579 -35.40 -26.65 -14.26
N GLY A 580 -35.68 -26.83 -15.55
CA GLY A 580 -36.53 -25.90 -16.29
C GLY A 580 -36.45 -26.01 -17.80
N SER A 581 -36.73 -27.20 -18.32
CA SER A 581 -37.04 -27.41 -19.74
C SER A 581 -38.37 -26.74 -20.13
N THR A 582 -38.40 -26.00 -21.23
CA THR A 582 -39.57 -25.99 -22.13
C THR A 582 -39.14 -25.82 -23.58
N LYS A 583 -39.51 -26.82 -24.39
CA LYS A 583 -39.54 -26.82 -25.84
C LYS A 583 -40.75 -26.03 -26.35
N LYS A 584 -40.58 -25.54 -27.58
CA LYS A 584 -41.52 -24.94 -28.55
C LYS A 584 -41.82 -23.46 -28.41
#